data_AF-A0A7Z9GZA5-F1
#
_entry.id   AF-A0A7Z9GZA5-F1
#
_cell.length_a   1.000
_cell.length_b   1.000
_cell.length_c   1.000
_cell.angle_alpha   90.00
_cell.angle_beta   90.00
_cell.angle_gamma   90.00
#
_symmetry.space_group_name_H-M   'P 1'
#
loop_
_entity.id
_entity.type
_entity.pdbx_description
1 polymer ?
#
loop_
_entity_poly.entity_id
_entity_poly.type
_entity_poly.pdbx_seq_one_letter_code
_entity_poly.pdbx_strand_id
1 'polypeptide(L)'
;MYSEPRFCLNPADDLPEDVVELAWAIAQLPDAMQDSLHPFLQQVMDASQRRRRILRLIQEALDQLRLDTKYLVFDLEATRRERDDIGFLGDNKPFGDGQ
;
A
#
# COMPACT_ATOMS: atom_id res chain seq x y z
N MET A 1 9.66 35.03 -22.09
CA MET A 1 9.25 33.66 -22.46
C MET A 1 9.74 32.76 -21.35
N TYR A 2 8.84 32.12 -20.61
CA TYR A 2 9.23 31.08 -19.66
C TYR A 2 9.67 29.86 -20.47
N SER A 3 10.92 29.45 -20.31
CA SER A 3 11.46 28.25 -20.95
C SER A 3 10.69 27.06 -20.40
N GLU A 4 10.10 26.23 -21.27
CA GLU A 4 9.49 25.00 -20.81
C GLU A 4 10.55 24.11 -20.15
N PRO A 5 10.24 23.49 -19.00
CA PRO A 5 11.16 22.58 -18.36
C PRO A 5 11.55 21.48 -19.35
N ARG A 6 12.85 21.34 -19.63
CA ARG A 6 13.39 20.24 -20.46
C ARG A 6 13.24 18.86 -19.81
N PHE A 7 12.66 18.82 -18.62
CA PHE A 7 12.36 17.61 -17.88
C PHE A 7 11.07 17.00 -18.40
N CYS A 8 11.06 15.68 -18.59
CA CYS A 8 9.84 14.93 -18.77
C CYS A 8 9.05 14.94 -17.45
N LEU A 9 8.42 16.07 -17.10
CA LEU A 9 7.40 16.15 -16.06
C LEU A 9 6.13 15.53 -16.64
N ASN A 10 6.12 14.21 -16.78
CA ASN A 10 4.91 13.54 -17.22
C ASN A 10 3.91 13.62 -16.06
N PRO A 11 2.70 14.16 -16.24
CA PRO A 11 1.68 14.13 -15.19
C PRO A 11 1.35 12.70 -14.73
N ALA A 12 1.69 11.68 -15.53
CA ALA A 12 1.58 10.27 -15.16
C ALA A 12 2.59 9.79 -14.10
N ASP A 13 3.66 10.55 -13.83
CA ASP A 13 4.74 10.13 -12.95
C ASP A 13 4.41 10.25 -11.45
N ASP A 14 3.20 10.74 -11.14
CA ASP A 14 2.64 10.84 -9.77
C ASP A 14 3.73 11.33 -8.81
N LEU A 15 4.38 12.46 -9.13
CA LEU A 15 5.52 12.99 -8.40
C LEU A 15 5.06 13.79 -7.17
N PRO A 16 5.86 13.83 -6.09
CA PRO A 16 5.58 14.72 -4.96
C PRO A 16 5.62 16.17 -5.43
N GLU A 17 4.79 17.00 -4.80
CA GLU A 17 4.71 18.43 -5.08
C GLU A 17 6.08 19.12 -4.95
N ASP A 18 6.85 18.79 -3.91
CA ASP A 18 8.19 19.34 -3.67
C ASP A 18 9.20 18.99 -4.77
N VAL A 19 9.10 17.79 -5.37
CA VAL A 19 9.97 17.38 -6.49
C VAL A 19 9.57 18.10 -7.78
N VAL A 20 8.27 18.34 -7.99
CA VAL A 20 7.77 19.11 -9.13
C VAL A 20 8.21 20.57 -9.01
N GLU A 21 8.06 21.17 -7.83
CA GLU A 21 8.55 22.53 -7.56
C GLU A 21 10.06 22.66 -7.77
N LEU A 22 10.84 21.66 -7.32
CA LEU A 22 12.28 21.62 -7.55
C LEU A 22 12.61 21.60 -9.05
N ALA A 23 11.90 20.81 -9.85
CA ALA A 23 12.09 20.76 -11.30
C ALA A 23 11.78 22.11 -11.96
N TRP A 24 10.71 22.79 -11.54
CA TRP A 24 10.38 24.15 -11.98
C TRP A 24 11.41 25.19 -11.57
N ALA A 25 11.97 25.09 -10.37
CA ALA A 25 13.03 25.99 -9.91
C ALA A 25 14.30 25.81 -10.75
N ILE A 26 14.67 24.56 -11.07
CA ILE A 26 15.84 24.26 -11.90
C ILE A 26 15.63 24.75 -13.35
N ALA A 27 14.41 24.64 -13.89
CA ALA A 27 14.09 25.10 -15.25
C ALA A 27 14.25 26.63 -15.45
N GLN A 28 14.31 27.40 -14.37
CA GLN A 28 14.53 28.85 -14.42
C GLN A 28 16.02 29.24 -14.39
N LEU A 29 16.93 28.28 -14.20
CA LEU A 29 18.37 28.52 -14.18
C LEU A 29 18.94 28.65 -15.60
N PRO A 30 20.15 29.21 -15.78
CA PRO A 30 20.83 29.18 -17.08
C PRO A 30 21.15 27.76 -17.54
N ASP A 31 21.11 27.51 -18.85
CA ASP A 31 21.28 26.18 -19.48
C ASP A 31 22.48 25.38 -18.93
N ALA A 32 23.64 26.01 -18.76
CA ALA A 32 24.84 25.34 -18.24
C ALA A 32 24.66 24.77 -16.82
N MET A 33 23.90 25.46 -15.97
CA MET A 33 23.57 24.98 -14.63
C MET A 33 22.51 23.88 -14.69
N GLN A 34 21.51 24.03 -15.57
CA GLN A 34 20.49 23.00 -15.78
C GLN A 34 21.13 21.67 -16.19
N ASP A 35 22.05 21.70 -17.16
CA ASP A 35 22.72 20.50 -17.66
C ASP A 35 23.51 19.78 -16.55
N SER A 36 24.17 20.54 -15.67
CA SER A 36 24.89 19.98 -14.53
C SER A 36 23.98 19.34 -13.48
N LEU A 37 22.77 19.88 -13.29
CA LEU A 37 21.81 19.43 -12.28
C LEU A 37 20.87 18.34 -12.79
N HIS A 38 20.71 18.24 -14.11
CA HIS A 38 19.85 17.27 -14.78
C HIS A 38 20.02 15.83 -14.26
N PRO A 39 21.23 15.23 -14.19
CA PRO A 39 21.37 13.86 -13.73
C PRO A 39 20.96 13.67 -12.25
N PHE A 40 21.14 14.67 -11.41
CA PHE A 40 20.75 14.61 -10.00
C PHE A 40 19.24 14.72 -9.84
N LEU A 41 18.59 15.61 -10.58
CA LEU A 41 17.14 15.73 -10.57
C LEU A 41 16.46 14.44 -11.05
N GLN A 42 16.98 13.83 -12.12
CA GLN A 42 16.48 12.54 -12.60
C GLN A 42 16.58 11.45 -11.54
N GLN A 43 17.72 11.34 -10.84
CA GLN A 43 17.88 10.38 -9.75
C GLN A 43 16.88 10.60 -8.61
N VAL A 44 16.58 11.87 -8.28
CA VAL A 44 15.58 12.22 -7.27
C VAL A 44 14.18 11.82 -7.70
N MET A 45 13.81 12.08 -8.96
CA MET A 45 12.53 11.66 -9.54
C MET A 45 12.37 10.14 -9.50
N ASP A 46 13.38 9.40 -9.99
CA ASP A 46 13.41 7.93 -10.00
C ASP A 46 13.30 7.35 -8.58
N ALA A 47 14.07 7.88 -7.63
CA ALA A 47 14.03 7.45 -6.24
C ALA A 47 12.66 7.70 -5.61
N SER A 48 12.05 8.84 -5.93
CA SER A 48 10.73 9.21 -5.42
C SER A 48 9.64 8.29 -5.96
N GLN A 49 9.64 8.01 -7.27
CA GLN A 49 8.72 7.06 -7.90
C GLN A 49 8.89 5.65 -7.31
N ARG A 50 10.12 5.18 -7.17
CA ARG A 50 10.42 3.86 -6.60
C ARG A 50 9.88 3.73 -5.18
N ARG A 51 10.09 4.73 -4.32
CA ARG A 51 9.59 4.74 -2.94
C ARG A 51 8.06 4.65 -2.90
N ARG A 52 7.36 5.44 -3.71
CA ARG A 52 5.89 5.37 -3.79
C ARG A 52 5.39 4.02 -4.26
N ARG A 53 6.03 3.42 -5.27
CA ARG A 53 5.69 2.07 -5.72
C ARG A 53 5.85 1.04 -4.60
N ILE A 54 6.94 1.11 -3.83
CA ILE A 54 7.16 0.23 -2.68
C ILE A 54 6.07 0.43 -1.62
N LEU A 55 5.77 1.67 -1.26
CA LEU A 55 4.74 1.98 -0.26
C LEU A 55 3.35 1.50 -0.70
N ARG A 56 3.02 1.65 -1.99
CA ARG A 56 1.78 1.15 -2.57
C ARG A 56 1.67 -0.37 -2.46
N LEU A 57 2.73 -1.09 -2.83
CA LEU A 57 2.77 -2.56 -2.69
C LEU A 57 2.67 -3.01 -1.23
N ILE A 58 3.32 -2.29 -0.31
CA ILE A 58 3.20 -2.58 1.13
C ILE A 58 1.77 -2.35 1.60
N GLN A 59 1.13 -1.25 1.18
CA GLN A 59 -0.24 -0.95 1.54
C GLN A 59 -1.20 -2.04 1.04
N GLU A 60 -1.07 -2.45 -0.23
CA GLU A 60 -1.84 -3.54 -0.83
C GLU A 60 -1.65 -4.86 -0.07
N ALA A 61 -0.41 -5.21 0.29
CA ALA A 61 -0.11 -6.43 1.04
C ALA A 61 -0.69 -6.40 2.47
N LEU A 62 -0.64 -5.24 3.14
CA LEU A 62 -1.24 -5.07 4.47
C LEU A 62 -2.76 -5.14 4.44
N ASP A 63 -3.39 -4.56 3.42
CA ASP A 63 -4.84 -4.63 3.23
C ASP A 63 -5.30 -6.07 2.96
N GLN A 64 -4.54 -6.83 2.16
CA GLN A 64 -4.77 -8.26 1.97
C GLN A 64 -4.62 -9.04 3.28
N LEU A 65 -3.53 -8.85 4.02
CA LEU A 65 -3.30 -9.53 5.30
C LEU A 65 -4.41 -9.22 6.32
N ARG A 66 -4.90 -7.98 6.34
CA ARG A 66 -6.00 -7.55 7.20
C ARG A 66 -7.29 -8.28 6.83
N LEU A 67 -7.54 -8.50 5.54
CA LEU A 67 -8.68 -9.29 5.07
C LEU A 67 -8.53 -10.75 5.47
N ASP A 68 -7.36 -11.34 5.26
CA ASP A 68 -7.06 -12.74 5.60
C ASP A 68 -7.24 -13.00 7.10
N THR A 69 -6.82 -12.04 7.95
CA THR A 69 -7.04 -12.10 9.40
C THR A 69 -8.53 -12.11 9.75
N LYS A 70 -9.36 -11.30 9.07
CA LYS A 70 -10.81 -11.29 9.30
C LYS A 70 -11.45 -12.63 8.91
N TYR A 71 -11.02 -13.22 7.78
CA TYR A 71 -11.51 -14.53 7.36
C TYR A 71 -11.09 -15.64 8.34
N LEU A 72 -9.84 -15.61 8.81
CA LEU A 72 -9.38 -16.59 9.80
C LEU A 72 -10.21 -16.53 11.08
N VAL A 73 -10.49 -15.33 11.59
CA VAL A 73 -11.32 -15.15 12.80
C VAL A 73 -12.74 -15.67 12.55
N PHE A 74 -13.33 -15.39 11.38
CA PHE A 74 -14.65 -15.88 11.02
C PHE A 74 -14.71 -17.42 10.96
N ASP A 75 -13.73 -18.07 10.31
CA ASP A 75 -13.64 -19.52 10.21
C ASP A 75 -13.47 -20.18 11.59
N LEU A 76 -12.67 -19.55 12.47
CA LEU A 76 -12.51 -20.00 13.86
C LEU A 76 -13.80 -19.86 14.67
N GLU A 77 -14.59 -18.81 14.45
CA GLU A 77 -15.89 -18.67 15.10
C GLU A 77 -16.91 -19.69 14.59
N ALA A 78 -16.93 -19.98 13.28
CA ALA A 78 -17.79 -21.00 12.70
C ALA A 78 -17.48 -22.39 13.29
N THR A 79 -16.21 -22.79 13.28
CA THR A 79 -15.76 -24.08 13.82
C THR A 79 -16.00 -24.18 15.34
N ARG A 80 -15.86 -23.07 16.08
CA ARG A 80 -16.22 -23.03 17.50
C ARG A 80 -17.72 -23.27 17.70
N ARG A 81 -18.58 -22.58 16.96
CA ARG A 81 -20.05 -22.75 17.07
C ARG A 81 -20.48 -24.17 16.75
N GLU A 82 -19.97 -24.75 15.66
CA GLU A 82 -20.25 -26.13 15.28
C GLU A 82 -19.86 -27.12 16.38
N ARG A 83 -18.69 -26.93 17.01
CA ARG A 83 -18.27 -27.77 18.13
C ARG A 83 -19.17 -27.56 19.36
N ASP A 84 -19.52 -26.33 19.68
CA ASP A 84 -20.36 -26.01 20.83
C ASP A 84 -21.79 -26.60 20.64
N ASP A 85 -22.32 -26.60 19.40
CA ASP A 85 -23.60 -27.25 19.05
C ASP A 85 -23.53 -28.78 19.19
N ILE A 86 -22.43 -29.41 18.77
CA ILE A 86 -22.20 -30.85 18.93
C ILE A 86 -22.06 -31.22 20.41
N GLY A 87 -21.33 -30.42 21.19
CA GLY A 87 -21.16 -30.63 22.63
C GLY A 87 -22.48 -30.53 23.39
N PHE A 88 -23.34 -29.58 23.02
CA PHE A 88 -24.68 -29.42 23.59
C PHE A 88 -25.58 -30.64 23.35
N LEU A 89 -25.44 -31.33 22.21
CA LEU A 89 -26.14 -32.60 21.95
C LEU A 89 -25.59 -33.78 22.77
N GLY A 90 -24.30 -33.75 23.12
CA GLY A 90 -23.65 -34.79 23.92
C GLY A 90 -23.98 -34.72 25.42
N ASP A 91 -24.17 -33.51 25.95
CA ASP A 91 -24.47 -33.28 27.37
C ASP A 91 -25.98 -33.38 27.70
N ASN A 92 -26.85 -33.41 26.69
CA ASN A 92 -28.30 -33.64 26.81
C ASN A 92 -28.71 -35.09 26.55
N LYS A 93 -27.90 -36.07 26.96
CA LYS A 93 -28.42 -37.43 27.13
C LYS A 93 -29.15 -37.46 28.47
N PRO A 94 -30.50 -37.52 28.52
CA PRO A 94 -31.17 -37.77 29.78
C PRO A 94 -30.61 -39.09 30.30
N PHE A 95 -30.10 -39.06 31.54
CA PHE A 95 -29.81 -40.27 32.29
C PHE A 95 -31.07 -41.11 32.25
N GLY A 96 -31.04 -42.17 31.44
CA GLY A 96 -32.12 -43.13 31.32
C GLY A 96 -32.42 -43.67 32.70
N ASP A 97 -33.69 -43.62 33.05
CA ASP A 97 -34.28 -44.08 34.28
C ASP A 97 -33.76 -45.46 34.68
N GLY A 98 -33.58 -45.61 35.99
CA GLY A 98 -33.08 -46.83 36.59
C GLY A 98 -33.86 -48.07 36.21
N GLN A 99 -33.14 -49.18 36.13
CA GLN A 99 -33.53 -50.50 36.63
C GLN A 99 -32.28 -51.36 36.80
#